data_AF-A0A2V8LZY5-F1
#
_entry.id   AF-A0A2V8LZY5-F1
#
_cell.length_a   1.000
_cell.length_b   1.000
_cell.length_c   1.000
_cell.angle_alpha   90.00
_cell.angle_beta   90.00
_cell.angle_gamma   90.00
#
_symmetry.space_group_name_H-M   'P 1'
#
loop_
_entity.id
_entity.type
_entity.pdbx_description
1 polymer ?
#
loop_
_entity_poly.entity_id
_entity_poly.type
_entity_poly.pdbx_seq_one_letter_code
_entity_poly.pdbx_strand_id
1 'polypeptide(L)'
;MSWKSLGVLVAGLAFCTSLMAQDKQSEPFLGIWEINLEKTINYPQQSQMIINVPAPGGGFISTRATIGKENKSSSAEVHPVAFDGKPHLTTGGDVREITYKLIDPYTIERTHNRNGTISVDTEQVSRDGKTLTVKQANATRIYDKK
;
A
#
# COMPACT_ATOMS: atom_id res chain seq x y z
N MET A 1 39.75 19.12 -50.89
CA MET A 1 38.28 19.28 -51.03
C MET A 1 37.60 17.99 -50.62
N SER A 2 36.53 18.10 -49.84
CA SER A 2 35.44 17.13 -49.59
C SER A 2 35.68 15.82 -48.82
N TRP A 3 35.56 15.94 -47.50
CA TRP A 3 34.67 15.18 -46.60
C TRP A 3 33.56 14.35 -47.28
N LYS A 4 33.39 13.06 -46.91
CA LYS A 4 32.13 12.30 -46.69
C LYS A 4 32.42 11.05 -45.82
N SER A 5 32.43 11.19 -44.50
CA SER A 5 31.31 10.85 -43.58
C SER A 5 31.44 9.45 -42.95
N LEU A 6 32.14 9.43 -41.83
CA LEU A 6 32.05 8.45 -40.75
C LEU A 6 30.65 8.56 -40.12
N GLY A 7 29.75 7.62 -40.42
CA GLY A 7 28.42 7.54 -39.81
C GLY A 7 28.43 6.54 -38.66
N VAL A 8 28.87 6.98 -37.48
CA VAL A 8 28.72 6.23 -36.23
C VAL A 8 27.24 6.20 -35.86
N LEU A 9 26.63 5.01 -35.94
CA LEU A 9 25.26 4.78 -35.52
C LEU A 9 25.24 4.57 -34.00
N VAL A 10 25.21 5.67 -33.23
CA VAL A 10 24.84 5.64 -31.80
C VAL A 10 23.33 5.86 -31.74
N ALA A 11 22.56 4.77 -31.82
CA ALA A 11 21.12 4.80 -31.56
C ALA A 11 20.73 3.51 -30.86
N GLY A 12 21.00 3.45 -29.55
CA GLY A 12 20.67 2.27 -28.76
C GLY A 12 20.92 2.46 -27.28
N LEU A 13 20.46 3.57 -26.68
CA LEU A 13 20.62 3.82 -25.23
C LEU A 13 19.59 4.83 -24.70
N ALA A 14 18.31 4.66 -25.05
CA ALA A 14 17.24 5.53 -24.53
C ALA A 14 15.94 4.80 -24.17
N PHE A 15 15.96 3.48 -23.96
CA PHE A 15 14.73 2.71 -23.69
C PHE A 15 14.61 2.13 -22.27
N CYS A 16 15.46 2.55 -21.32
CA CYS A 16 15.44 2.00 -19.95
C CYS A 16 15.13 3.01 -18.84
N THR A 17 14.86 4.29 -19.13
CA THR A 17 14.60 5.28 -18.07
C THR A 17 13.12 5.43 -17.71
N SER A 18 12.18 4.90 -18.49
CA SER A 18 10.74 5.02 -18.22
C SER A 18 10.20 4.00 -17.21
N LEU A 19 10.98 2.97 -16.84
CA LEU A 19 10.57 1.97 -15.83
C LEU A 19 10.69 2.45 -14.38
N MET A 20 11.28 3.63 -14.14
CA MET A 20 11.55 4.15 -12.79
C MET A 20 10.69 5.34 -12.38
N ALA A 21 9.65 5.70 -13.16
CA ALA A 21 8.56 6.51 -12.63
C ALA A 21 7.65 5.61 -11.76
N GLN A 22 8.26 4.94 -10.78
CA GLN A 22 7.53 4.36 -9.69
C GLN A 22 6.78 5.52 -9.04
N ASP A 23 5.47 5.38 -8.99
CA ASP A 23 4.55 6.41 -8.52
C ASP A 23 5.01 6.94 -7.14
N LYS A 24 5.70 8.08 -7.13
CA LYS A 24 6.25 8.71 -5.91
C LYS A 24 5.15 8.99 -4.89
N GLN A 25 3.90 8.98 -5.34
CA GLN A 25 2.74 9.25 -4.50
C GLN A 25 2.50 8.14 -3.47
N SER A 26 2.92 6.89 -3.73
CA SER A 26 2.75 5.78 -2.77
C SER A 26 3.99 5.48 -1.91
N GLU A 27 5.13 6.12 -2.21
CA GLU A 27 6.42 5.84 -1.56
C GLU A 27 6.36 5.83 -0.02
N PRO A 28 5.66 6.77 0.65
CA PRO A 28 5.60 6.78 2.12
C PRO A 28 4.99 5.51 2.72
N PHE A 29 4.10 4.83 2.00
CA PHE A 29 3.39 3.64 2.47
C PHE A 29 4.19 2.35 2.28
N LEU A 30 5.23 2.34 1.44
CA LEU A 30 6.02 1.16 1.14
C LEU A 30 6.84 0.68 2.34
N GLY A 31 7.09 -0.62 2.39
CA GLY A 31 7.90 -1.27 3.42
C GLY A 31 7.09 -2.21 4.30
N ILE A 32 7.69 -2.57 5.44
CA ILE A 32 7.13 -3.50 6.41
C ILE A 32 6.67 -2.71 7.63
N TRP A 33 5.43 -2.93 8.03
CA TRP A 33 4.80 -2.30 9.18
C TRP A 33 4.33 -3.38 10.15
N GLU A 34 4.67 -3.23 11.43
CA GLU A 34 4.21 -4.13 12.48
C GLU A 34 3.32 -3.38 13.46
N ILE A 35 2.22 -3.99 13.89
CA ILE A 35 1.28 -3.35 14.80
C ILE A 35 1.93 -3.10 16.17
N ASN A 36 1.79 -1.87 16.66
CA ASN A 36 2.11 -1.48 18.01
C ASN A 36 0.87 -1.72 18.90
N LEU A 37 0.88 -2.83 19.63
CA LEU A 37 -0.24 -3.24 20.49
C LEU A 37 -0.46 -2.29 21.68
N GLU A 38 0.59 -1.64 22.17
CA GLU A 38 0.52 -0.71 23.30
C GLU A 38 -0.18 0.60 22.93
N LYS A 39 0.02 1.07 21.69
CA LYS A 39 -0.57 2.32 21.17
C LYS A 39 -1.90 2.11 20.45
N THR A 40 -2.25 0.87 20.13
CA THR A 40 -3.50 0.53 19.43
C THR A 40 -4.69 0.58 20.39
N ILE A 41 -5.79 1.19 19.96
CA ILE A 41 -6.97 1.48 20.79
C ILE A 41 -8.22 0.82 20.20
N ASN A 42 -9.01 0.18 21.05
CA ASN A 42 -10.31 -0.42 20.72
C ASN A 42 -10.25 -1.41 19.54
N TYR A 43 -9.16 -2.17 19.43
CA TYR A 43 -8.97 -3.21 18.43
C TYR A 43 -8.60 -4.53 19.11
N PRO A 44 -8.95 -5.70 18.54
CA PRO A 44 -8.55 -6.99 19.10
C PRO A 44 -7.04 -7.07 19.33
N GLN A 45 -6.64 -7.64 20.46
CA GLN A 45 -5.23 -7.88 20.80
C GLN A 45 -4.68 -9.02 19.95
N GLN A 46 -4.20 -8.70 18.75
CA GLN A 46 -3.69 -9.63 17.75
C GLN A 46 -2.47 -9.07 17.04
N SER A 47 -1.47 -9.90 16.78
CA SER A 47 -0.29 -9.48 16.03
C SER A 47 -0.66 -9.27 14.56
N GLN A 48 -0.12 -8.22 13.95
CA GLN A 48 -0.33 -7.92 12.55
C GLN A 48 0.94 -7.37 11.91
N MET A 49 1.18 -7.81 10.67
CA MET A 49 2.24 -7.30 9.81
C MET A 49 1.63 -6.89 8.47
N ILE A 50 2.07 -5.75 7.94
CA ILE A 50 1.71 -5.26 6.61
C ILE A 50 3.00 -5.16 5.80
N ILE A 51 3.00 -5.75 4.60
CA ILE A 51 4.09 -5.64 3.65
C ILE A 51 3.54 -4.95 2.41
N ASN A 52 4.01 -3.73 2.15
CA ASN A 52 3.62 -2.91 1.02
C ASN A 52 4.76 -2.88 0.00
N VAL A 53 4.50 -3.41 -1.20
CA VAL A 53 5.46 -3.44 -2.31
C VAL A 53 4.90 -2.73 -3.54
N PRO A 54 5.74 -2.07 -4.35
CA PRO A 54 5.26 -1.35 -5.54
C PRO A 54 4.50 -2.28 -6.49
N ALA A 55 3.41 -1.77 -7.07
CA ALA A 55 2.66 -2.47 -8.10
C ALA A 55 2.99 -1.91 -9.50
N PRO A 56 3.01 -2.76 -10.54
CA PRO A 56 3.08 -2.28 -11.93
C PRO A 56 1.86 -1.39 -12.23
N GLY A 57 2.08 -0.16 -12.69
CA GLY A 57 1.00 0.78 -13.04
C GLY A 57 0.64 1.81 -11.97
N GLY A 58 1.39 1.88 -10.86
CA GLY A 58 1.16 2.82 -9.76
C GLY A 58 0.50 2.18 -8.55
N GLY A 59 0.45 2.89 -7.42
CA GLY A 59 -0.02 2.30 -6.16
C GLY A 59 0.92 1.22 -5.60
N PHE A 60 0.37 0.19 -4.93
CA PHE A 60 1.13 -0.89 -4.29
C PHE A 60 0.28 -2.14 -4.00
N ILE A 61 0.93 -3.29 -3.86
CA ILE A 61 0.34 -4.50 -3.28
C ILE A 61 0.59 -4.51 -1.78
N SER A 62 -0.48 -4.57 -0.99
CA SER A 62 -0.43 -4.64 0.47
C SER A 62 -0.83 -6.02 0.94
N THR A 63 0.16 -6.80 1.39
CA THR A 63 -0.07 -8.11 2.02
C THR A 63 -0.20 -7.91 3.52
N ARG A 64 -1.27 -8.39 4.12
CA ARG A 64 -1.58 -8.20 5.54
C ARG A 64 -1.73 -9.55 6.22
N ALA A 65 -0.83 -9.86 7.13
CA ALA A 65 -0.89 -11.06 7.95
C ALA A 65 -1.43 -10.71 9.33
N THR A 66 -2.35 -11.53 9.84
CA THR A 66 -2.87 -11.44 11.21
C THR A 66 -2.64 -12.76 11.92
N ILE A 67 -2.13 -12.70 13.14
CA ILE A 67 -2.05 -13.84 14.05
C ILE A 67 -2.89 -13.50 15.28
N GLY A 68 -3.95 -14.28 15.48
CA GLY A 68 -4.85 -14.14 16.62
C GLY A 68 -4.15 -14.39 17.95
N LYS A 69 -4.79 -13.93 19.03
CA LYS A 69 -4.29 -14.15 20.40
C LYS A 69 -3.96 -15.63 20.63
N GLU A 70 -2.83 -15.88 21.30
CA GLU A 70 -2.36 -17.24 21.62
C GLU A 70 -2.16 -18.14 20.39
N ASN A 71 -1.95 -17.56 19.20
CA ASN A 71 -1.75 -18.28 17.93
C ASN A 71 -2.93 -19.19 17.54
N LYS A 72 -4.14 -18.92 18.05
CA LYS A 72 -5.33 -19.76 17.80
C LYS A 72 -5.92 -19.62 16.39
N SER A 73 -5.56 -18.56 15.68
CA SER A 73 -5.95 -18.32 14.30
C SER A 73 -4.87 -17.54 13.57
N SER A 74 -4.82 -17.72 12.24
CA SER A 74 -4.01 -16.90 11.36
C SER A 74 -4.75 -16.65 10.05
N SER A 75 -4.51 -15.48 9.46
CA SER A 75 -5.00 -15.14 8.13
C SER A 75 -3.99 -14.28 7.39
N ALA A 76 -4.05 -14.34 6.07
CA ALA A 76 -3.36 -13.42 5.19
C ALA A 76 -4.37 -12.86 4.18
N GLU A 77 -4.26 -11.56 3.92
CA GLU A 77 -5.06 -10.84 2.92
C GLU A 77 -4.13 -10.12 1.96
N VAL A 78 -4.50 -10.07 0.68
CA VAL A 78 -3.82 -9.25 -0.33
C VAL A 78 -4.75 -8.16 -0.81
N HIS A 79 -4.25 -6.93 -0.74
CA HIS A 79 -4.94 -5.72 -1.12
C HIS A 79 -4.22 -5.08 -2.31
N PRO A 80 -4.82 -5.08 -3.51
CA PRO A 80 -4.31 -4.34 -4.66
C PRO A 80 -4.68 -2.86 -4.52
N VAL A 81 -3.78 -2.06 -3.94
CA VAL A 81 -4.01 -0.63 -3.74
C VAL A 81 -3.74 0.11 -5.04
N ALA A 82 -4.80 0.65 -5.65
CA ALA A 82 -4.73 1.48 -6.85
C ALA A 82 -5.61 2.73 -6.68
N PHE A 83 -5.09 3.89 -7.09
CA PHE A 83 -5.77 5.19 -6.93
C PHE A 83 -6.57 5.58 -8.19
N ASP A 84 -7.24 4.62 -8.81
CA ASP A 84 -8.00 4.79 -10.07
C ASP A 84 -9.50 5.06 -9.85
N GLY A 85 -9.93 5.16 -8.59
CA GLY A 85 -11.33 5.40 -8.21
C GLY A 85 -12.25 4.20 -8.40
N LYS A 86 -11.72 3.02 -8.73
CA LYS A 86 -12.50 1.80 -8.94
C LYS A 86 -12.44 0.88 -7.71
N PRO A 87 -13.47 0.04 -7.48
CA PRO A 87 -13.39 -1.01 -6.48
C PRO A 87 -12.42 -2.10 -6.95
N HIS A 88 -11.58 -2.57 -6.03
CA HIS A 88 -10.71 -3.73 -6.25
C HIS A 88 -10.98 -4.80 -5.20
N LEU A 89 -11.04 -6.05 -5.64
CA LEU A 89 -11.33 -7.19 -4.77
C LEU A 89 -10.07 -7.59 -3.99
N THR A 90 -10.18 -7.73 -2.66
CA THR A 90 -9.15 -8.38 -1.85
C THR A 90 -9.18 -9.89 -2.02
N THR A 91 -8.05 -10.55 -1.80
CA THR A 91 -7.97 -12.02 -1.75
C THR A 91 -7.50 -12.49 -0.38
N GLY A 92 -7.77 -13.74 -0.04
CA GLY A 92 -7.36 -14.35 1.23
C GLY A 92 -8.46 -14.38 2.30
N GLY A 93 -8.12 -14.02 3.54
CA GLY A 93 -8.95 -14.26 4.73
C GLY A 93 -10.28 -13.50 4.83
N ASP A 94 -10.36 -12.28 4.29
CA ASP A 94 -11.60 -11.47 4.24
C ASP A 94 -11.71 -10.88 2.82
N VAL A 95 -12.48 -11.56 1.95
CA VAL A 95 -12.70 -11.14 0.56
C VAL A 95 -13.76 -10.04 0.53
N ARG A 96 -13.39 -8.86 0.01
CA ARG A 96 -14.25 -7.68 -0.09
C ARG A 96 -13.74 -6.70 -1.14
N GLU A 97 -14.61 -5.82 -1.60
CA GLU A 97 -14.21 -4.73 -2.49
C GLU A 97 -13.69 -3.55 -1.67
N ILE A 98 -12.63 -2.91 -2.17
CA ILE A 98 -12.09 -1.67 -1.59
C ILE A 98 -11.81 -0.68 -2.72
N THR A 99 -12.30 0.53 -2.57
CA THR A 99 -11.91 1.68 -3.38
C THR A 99 -10.92 2.53 -2.58
N TYR A 100 -9.82 2.93 -3.23
CA TYR A 100 -8.77 3.71 -2.60
C TYR A 100 -8.71 5.12 -3.18
N LYS A 101 -8.56 6.10 -2.30
CA LYS A 101 -8.37 7.50 -2.67
C LYS A 101 -7.16 8.05 -1.94
N LEU A 102 -6.18 8.52 -2.70
CA LEU A 102 -5.08 9.28 -2.14
C LEU A 102 -5.57 10.71 -1.84
N ILE A 103 -5.62 11.08 -0.56
CA ILE A 103 -6.05 12.41 -0.11
C ILE A 103 -4.91 13.40 -0.22
N ASP A 104 -3.73 12.98 0.24
CA ASP A 104 -2.46 13.69 0.18
C ASP A 104 -1.32 12.64 0.16
N PRO A 105 -0.04 13.00 -0.06
CA PRO A 105 1.07 12.05 -0.17
C PRO A 105 1.25 11.11 1.03
N TYR A 106 0.67 11.42 2.19
CA TYR A 106 0.79 10.66 3.42
C TYR A 106 -0.54 10.10 3.92
N THR A 107 -1.66 10.32 3.22
CA THR A 107 -2.99 9.90 3.68
C THR A 107 -3.79 9.23 2.56
N ILE A 108 -4.23 7.99 2.82
CA ILE A 108 -5.15 7.22 1.97
C ILE A 108 -6.49 7.10 2.69
N GLU A 109 -7.59 7.36 1.99
CA GLU A 109 -8.92 6.96 2.40
C GLU A 109 -9.29 5.65 1.71
N ARG A 110 -9.93 4.73 2.45
CA ARG A 110 -10.40 3.44 1.94
C ARG A 110 -11.88 3.31 2.18
N THR A 111 -12.62 3.02 1.11
CA THR A 111 -14.02 2.65 1.19
C THR A 111 -14.14 1.15 1.01
N HIS A 112 -14.54 0.44 2.05
CA HIS A 112 -14.79 -0.99 2.01
C HIS A 112 -16.26 -1.26 1.68
N ASN A 113 -16.50 -2.22 0.81
CA ASN A 113 -17.82 -2.79 0.54
C ASN A 113 -17.81 -4.29 0.85
N ARG A 114 -18.50 -4.68 1.92
CA ARG A 114 -18.74 -6.08 2.29
C ARG A 114 -20.19 -6.41 2.02
N ASN A 115 -20.47 -7.02 0.87
CA ASN A 115 -21.82 -7.48 0.49
C ASN A 115 -22.88 -6.37 0.64
N GLY A 116 -22.57 -5.14 0.21
CA GLY A 116 -23.45 -3.96 0.30
C GLY A 116 -23.30 -3.14 1.59
N THR A 117 -22.59 -3.65 2.60
CA THR A 117 -22.28 -2.86 3.80
C THR A 117 -21.02 -2.01 3.56
N ILE A 118 -21.20 -0.70 3.59
CA ILE A 118 -20.14 0.28 3.38
C ILE A 118 -19.52 0.73 4.69
N SER A 119 -18.20 0.76 4.75
CA SER A 119 -17.45 1.39 5.85
C SER A 119 -16.24 2.14 5.30
N VAL A 120 -15.89 3.27 5.90
CA VAL A 120 -14.74 4.07 5.51
C VAL A 120 -13.70 4.07 6.62
N ASP A 121 -12.42 3.97 6.26
CA ASP A 121 -11.31 4.19 7.16
C ASP A 121 -10.16 4.96 6.46
N THR A 122 -9.20 5.44 7.24
CA THR A 122 -8.02 6.14 6.70
C THR A 122 -6.73 5.48 7.13
N GLU A 123 -5.75 5.48 6.25
CA GLU A 123 -4.36 5.11 6.51
C GLU A 123 -3.48 6.35 6.38
N GLN A 124 -2.76 6.71 7.43
CA GLN A 124 -1.90 7.89 7.46
C GLN A 124 -0.49 7.52 7.90
N VAL A 125 0.51 7.84 7.08
CA VAL A 125 1.92 7.72 7.41
C VAL A 125 2.43 9.02 8.02
N SER A 126 3.19 8.95 9.11
CA SER A 126 3.85 10.11 9.69
C SER A 126 4.88 10.72 8.74
N ARG A 127 5.17 12.02 8.86
CA ARG A 127 6.11 12.71 7.95
C ARG A 127 7.54 12.13 8.00
N ASP A 128 7.94 11.56 9.13
CA ASP A 128 9.22 10.88 9.30
C ASP A 128 9.20 9.44 8.73
N GLY A 129 8.05 8.97 8.24
CA GLY A 129 7.87 7.67 7.64
C GLY A 129 7.91 6.50 8.63
N LYS A 130 7.87 6.75 9.94
CA LYS A 130 8.07 5.70 10.97
C LYS A 130 6.79 5.10 11.53
N THR A 131 5.67 5.81 11.43
CA THR A 131 4.39 5.37 12.00
C THR A 131 3.31 5.37 10.93
N LEU A 132 2.58 4.26 10.83
CA LEU A 132 1.37 4.14 10.04
C LEU A 132 0.18 4.07 11.01
N THR A 133 -0.75 5.00 10.88
CA THR A 133 -1.98 5.07 11.67
C THR A 133 -3.15 4.67 10.80
N VAL A 134 -3.95 3.70 11.24
CA VAL A 134 -5.20 3.33 10.59
C VAL A 134 -6.38 3.70 11.48
N LYS A 135 -7.18 4.69 11.08
CA LYS A 135 -8.35 5.16 11.85
C LYS A 135 -9.65 4.64 11.25
N GLN A 136 -10.37 3.87 12.05
CA GLN A 136 -11.71 3.36 11.77
C GLN A 136 -12.71 4.08 12.67
N ALA A 137 -14.01 3.94 12.41
CA ALA A 137 -15.07 4.60 13.19
C ALA A 137 -14.92 4.41 14.71
N ASN A 138 -14.57 3.20 15.16
CA ASN A 138 -14.52 2.82 16.58
C ASN A 138 -13.14 2.33 17.05
N ALA A 139 -12.12 2.33 16.18
CA ALA A 139 -10.82 1.74 16.48
C ALA A 139 -9.68 2.54 15.83
N THR A 140 -8.53 2.57 16.48
CA THR A 140 -7.29 3.13 15.92
C THR A 140 -6.18 2.11 16.05
N ARG A 141 -5.61 1.71 14.91
CA ARG A 141 -4.45 0.83 14.86
C ARG A 141 -3.20 1.65 14.57
N ILE A 142 -2.16 1.40 15.34
CA ILE A 142 -0.87 2.06 15.15
C ILE A 142 0.13 0.98 14.74
N TYR A 143 0.90 1.24 13.70
CA TYR A 143 1.96 0.37 13.23
C TYR A 143 3.28 1.14 13.22
N ASP A 144 4.35 0.47 13.62
CA ASP A 144 5.71 0.98 13.51
C ASP A 144 6.39 0.36 12.29
N LYS A 145 7.19 1.16 11.58
CA LYS A 145 7.99 0.68 10.46
C LYS A 145 9.16 -0.18 10.95
N LYS A 146 9.43 -1.27 10.25
CA LYS A 146 10.59 -2.15 10.50
C LYS A 146 11.84 -1.72 9.75
#